data_AF-A0A1I6BP55-F1
#
_entry.id   AF-A0A1I6BP55-F1
#
_cell.length_a   1.000
_cell.length_b   1.000
_cell.length_c   1.000
_cell.angle_alpha   90.00
_cell.angle_beta   90.00
_cell.angle_gamma   90.00
#
_symmetry.space_group_name_H-M   'P 1'
#
loop_
_entity.id
_entity.type
_entity.pdbx_description
1 polymer ?
#
loop_
_entity_poly.entity_id
_entity_poly.type
_entity_poly.pdbx_seq_one_letter_code
_entity_poly.pdbx_strand_id
1 'polypeptide(L)'
;MGQRKCLNEKRLTKKQVQALVEKEGQLHKEYTAFFQETYASGHVQRDLVYELPDDRFLYVFDQLDLSIPGKGDVYAKAYFLKWMQSVQRVRDNYANNRGSSVDHWRFYSHCQNTLIERLPELADELARVLQIDRVLLDKSYASLDLVSTACEALGLDTVFKQLYDPVVAYVGEVIRQRVNGWWELNATHYGGNYPFISVGLDRVQYMPINVAWTAMQGMDPIDFRKEAANEVRLRASSVKFERKRIARGIG
;
A
#
# COMPACT_ATOMS: atom_id res chain seq x y z
N MET A 1 5.56 13.65 14.67
CA MET A 1 4.51 14.44 13.99
C MET A 1 4.69 14.23 12.50
N GLY A 2 3.72 13.63 11.82
CA GLY A 2 3.81 13.41 10.37
C GLY A 2 3.84 14.75 9.64
N GLN A 3 4.75 14.89 8.68
CA GLN A 3 4.83 16.07 7.83
C GLN A 3 3.52 16.19 7.05
N ARG A 4 2.84 17.33 7.19
CA ARG A 4 1.62 17.61 6.42
C ARG A 4 1.97 17.58 4.92
N LYS A 5 1.19 16.84 4.15
CA LYS A 5 1.38 16.67 2.69
C LYS A 5 0.72 17.80 1.86
N CYS A 6 0.19 18.82 2.54
CA CYS A 6 -0.37 20.01 1.91
C CYS A 6 0.71 21.07 1.64
N LEU A 7 0.46 21.93 0.65
CA LEU A 7 1.37 22.99 0.21
C LEU A 7 1.35 24.21 1.14
N ASN A 8 0.26 24.41 1.88
CA ASN A 8 0.13 25.47 2.88
C ASN A 8 0.70 25.03 4.24
N GLU A 9 1.55 25.86 4.86
CA GLU A 9 2.15 25.55 6.17
C GLU A 9 1.11 25.32 7.27
N LYS A 10 0.03 26.11 7.26
CA LYS A 10 -1.09 26.03 8.18
C LYS A 10 -2.38 25.92 7.40
N ARG A 11 -3.30 25.09 7.93
CA ARG A 11 -4.67 24.95 7.41
C ARG A 11 -5.31 26.33 7.23
N LEU A 12 -5.87 26.56 6.05
CA LEU A 12 -6.53 27.80 5.71
C LEU A 12 -7.78 27.97 6.57
N THR A 13 -7.96 29.19 7.10
CA THR A 13 -9.20 29.59 7.76
C THR A 13 -10.32 29.74 6.72
N LYS A 14 -11.57 29.73 7.18
CA LYS A 14 -12.75 29.96 6.32
C LYS A 14 -12.63 31.25 5.48
N LYS A 15 -12.11 32.33 6.07
CA LYS A 15 -11.90 33.61 5.38
C LYS A 15 -10.84 33.50 4.28
N GLN A 16 -9.76 32.77 4.54
CA GLN A 16 -8.71 32.52 3.54
C GLN A 16 -9.18 31.60 2.42
N VAL A 17 -9.97 30.57 2.74
CA VAL A 17 -10.63 29.71 1.75
C VAL A 17 -11.52 30.54 0.83
N GLN A 18 -12.40 31.37 1.39
CA GLN A 18 -13.29 32.22 0.60
C GLN A 18 -12.51 33.16 -0.33
N ALA A 19 -11.50 33.86 0.20
CA ALA A 19 -10.66 34.76 -0.59
C ALA A 19 -9.92 34.02 -1.72
N LEU A 20 -9.47 32.79 -1.48
CA LEU A 20 -8.79 31.97 -2.48
C LEU A 20 -9.75 31.49 -3.58
N VAL A 21 -10.94 31.04 -3.19
CA VAL A 21 -11.99 30.60 -4.12
C VAL A 21 -12.44 31.76 -5.01
N GLU A 22 -12.70 32.94 -4.44
CA GLU A 22 -13.10 34.14 -5.20
C GLU A 22 -12.02 34.60 -6.18
N LYS A 23 -10.75 34.43 -5.82
CA LYS A 23 -9.62 34.86 -6.65
C LYS A 23 -9.32 33.91 -7.80
N GLU A 24 -9.28 32.61 -7.54
CA GLU A 24 -8.74 31.63 -8.50
C GLU A 24 -9.38 30.24 -8.44
N GLY A 25 -10.41 30.02 -7.61
CA GLY A 25 -10.97 28.68 -7.41
C GLY A 25 -12.09 28.33 -8.39
N GLN A 26 -11.92 27.24 -9.11
CA GLN A 26 -12.97 26.65 -9.93
C GLN A 26 -13.52 25.38 -9.24
N LEU A 27 -14.81 25.34 -8.94
CA LEU A 27 -15.42 24.18 -8.29
C LEU A 27 -15.32 22.93 -9.18
N HIS A 28 -14.66 21.89 -8.69
CA HIS A 28 -14.56 20.60 -9.34
C HIS A 28 -15.73 19.70 -8.90
N LYS A 29 -16.83 19.74 -9.66
CA LYS A 29 -18.09 19.07 -9.29
C LYS A 29 -17.93 17.57 -9.08
N GLU A 30 -17.19 16.88 -9.95
CA GLU A 30 -17.02 15.44 -9.87
C GLU A 30 -16.26 15.01 -8.61
N TYR A 31 -15.18 15.70 -8.26
CA TYR A 31 -14.38 15.38 -7.07
C TYR A 31 -15.11 15.78 -5.79
N THR A 32 -15.87 16.86 -5.83
CA THR A 32 -16.80 17.22 -4.75
C THR A 32 -17.83 16.11 -4.52
N ALA A 33 -18.46 15.60 -5.58
CA ALA A 33 -19.41 14.49 -5.48
C ALA A 33 -18.74 13.20 -4.98
N PHE A 34 -17.49 12.94 -5.37
CA PHE A 34 -16.71 11.80 -4.90
C PHE A 34 -16.52 11.80 -3.37
N PHE A 35 -16.29 12.96 -2.75
CA PHE A 35 -16.11 13.05 -1.30
C PHE A 35 -17.41 13.18 -0.49
N GLN A 36 -18.57 13.19 -1.16
CA GLN A 36 -19.84 13.19 -0.45
C GLN A 36 -20.06 11.82 0.22
N GLU A 37 -20.33 11.83 1.52
CA GLU A 37 -20.57 10.62 2.30
C GLU A 37 -21.79 10.79 3.20
N THR A 38 -22.64 9.76 3.25
CA THR A 38 -23.83 9.72 4.11
C THR A 38 -23.56 8.77 5.26
N TYR A 39 -23.52 9.31 6.48
CA TYR A 39 -23.34 8.52 7.69
C TYR A 39 -24.63 7.86 8.14
N ALA A 40 -24.50 6.81 8.97
CA ALA A 40 -25.64 6.08 9.55
C ALA A 40 -26.59 6.99 10.37
N SER A 41 -26.12 8.14 10.85
CA SER A 41 -26.92 9.16 11.53
C SER A 41 -27.84 9.97 10.58
N GLY A 42 -27.73 9.79 9.26
CA GLY A 42 -28.39 10.63 8.26
C GLY A 42 -27.65 11.94 7.96
N HIS A 43 -26.54 12.23 8.65
CA HIS A 43 -25.68 13.36 8.31
C HIS A 43 -24.98 13.10 6.97
N VAL A 44 -25.04 14.08 6.07
CA VAL A 44 -24.35 14.05 4.79
C VAL A 44 -23.18 15.00 4.86
N GLN A 45 -21.96 14.46 4.83
CA GLN A 45 -20.75 15.25 4.68
C GLN A 45 -20.59 15.71 3.24
N ARG A 46 -20.33 17.00 3.05
CA ARG A 46 -20.26 17.69 1.77
C ARG A 46 -19.00 18.53 1.67
N ASP A 47 -17.86 17.84 1.70
CA ASP A 47 -16.57 18.48 1.44
C ASP A 47 -16.51 18.96 -0.01
N LEU A 48 -15.90 20.13 -0.25
CA LEU A 48 -15.82 20.76 -1.57
C LEU A 48 -14.39 20.69 -2.10
N VAL A 49 -14.27 20.50 -3.41
CA VAL A 49 -12.97 20.48 -4.10
C VAL A 49 -12.95 21.59 -5.15
N TYR A 50 -11.96 22.46 -5.08
CA TYR A 50 -11.72 23.50 -6.08
C TYR A 50 -10.39 23.24 -6.79
N GLU A 51 -10.40 23.29 -8.10
CA GLU A 51 -9.19 23.37 -8.92
C GLU A 51 -8.61 24.78 -8.83
N LEU A 52 -7.30 24.85 -8.63
CA LEU A 52 -6.53 26.09 -8.60
C LEU A 52 -5.46 26.05 -9.71
N PRO A 53 -4.90 27.21 -10.11
CA PRO A 53 -3.75 27.26 -11.01
C PRO A 53 -2.53 26.48 -10.48
N ASP A 54 -1.61 26.16 -11.40
CA ASP A 54 -0.35 25.46 -11.15
C ASP A 54 -0.51 24.02 -10.63
N ASP A 55 -1.50 23.29 -11.15
CA ASP A 55 -1.78 21.90 -10.81
C ASP A 55 -1.97 21.70 -9.29
N ARG A 56 -2.88 22.48 -8.70
CA ARG A 56 -3.22 22.40 -7.27
C ARG A 56 -4.72 22.21 -7.08
N PHE A 57 -5.07 21.55 -5.98
CA PHE A 57 -6.44 21.46 -5.51
C PHE A 57 -6.58 22.06 -4.12
N LEU A 58 -7.65 22.81 -3.90
CA LEU A 58 -8.13 23.19 -2.58
C LEU A 58 -9.21 22.22 -2.13
N TYR A 59 -8.95 21.52 -1.03
CA TYR A 59 -9.95 20.72 -0.33
C TYR A 59 -10.56 21.54 0.80
N VAL A 60 -11.88 21.67 0.83
CA VAL A 60 -12.63 22.43 1.83
C VAL A 60 -13.52 21.49 2.62
N PHE A 61 -13.35 21.46 3.93
CA PHE A 61 -14.17 20.66 4.83
C PHE A 61 -15.61 21.20 4.90
N ASP A 62 -16.57 20.31 5.10
CA ASP A 62 -17.98 20.63 5.25
C ASP A 62 -18.19 21.80 6.23
N GLN A 63 -19.12 22.70 5.90
CA GLN A 63 -19.53 23.80 6.78
C GLN A 63 -20.14 23.30 8.10
N LEU A 64 -20.63 22.07 8.14
CA LEU A 64 -21.21 21.41 9.31
C LEU A 64 -20.22 20.47 10.03
N ASP A 65 -18.95 20.40 9.58
CA ASP A 65 -17.93 19.62 10.28
C ASP A 65 -17.77 20.11 11.74
N LEU A 66 -17.65 19.18 12.68
CA LEU A 66 -17.63 19.47 14.12
C LEU A 66 -16.34 20.17 14.58
N SER A 67 -15.25 20.04 13.83
CA SER A 67 -13.90 20.43 14.28
C SER A 67 -13.27 21.54 13.44
N ILE A 68 -13.51 21.54 12.13
CA ILE A 68 -12.84 22.41 11.16
C ILE A 68 -13.78 22.94 10.07
N PRO A 69 -14.98 23.45 10.44
CA PRO A 69 -16.02 23.78 9.47
C PRO A 69 -15.57 24.85 8.47
N GLY A 70 -15.69 24.54 7.17
CA GLY A 70 -15.34 25.45 6.07
C GLY A 70 -13.87 25.85 5.97
N LYS A 71 -12.97 25.21 6.73
CA LYS A 71 -11.52 25.36 6.58
C LYS A 71 -11.04 24.55 5.38
N GLY A 72 -9.78 24.73 4.97
CA GLY A 72 -9.26 23.97 3.84
C GLY A 72 -7.75 23.81 3.79
N ASP A 73 -7.30 22.86 2.99
CA ASP A 73 -5.90 22.57 2.73
C ASP A 73 -5.66 22.52 1.22
N VAL A 74 -4.49 23.00 0.78
CA VAL A 74 -4.09 23.01 -0.62
C VAL A 74 -3.14 21.85 -0.87
N TYR A 75 -3.39 21.07 -1.90
CA TYR A 75 -2.60 19.91 -2.28
C TYR A 75 -2.06 20.07 -3.69
N ALA A 76 -0.88 19.50 -3.95
CA ALA A 76 -0.44 19.28 -5.32
C ALA A 76 -1.37 18.25 -5.99
N LYS A 77 -1.71 18.47 -7.26
CA LYS A 77 -2.59 17.61 -8.06
C LYS A 77 -2.17 16.15 -8.02
N ALA A 78 -0.89 15.87 -8.24
CA ALA A 78 -0.36 14.51 -8.22
C ALA A 78 -0.66 13.79 -6.88
N TYR A 79 -0.46 14.47 -5.75
CA TYR A 79 -0.79 13.91 -4.44
C TYR A 79 -2.30 13.73 -4.25
N PHE A 80 -3.09 14.74 -4.63
CA PHE A 80 -4.54 14.72 -4.47
C PHE A 80 -5.19 13.57 -5.26
N LEU A 81 -4.73 13.34 -6.50
CA LEU A 81 -5.21 12.23 -7.33
C LEU A 81 -4.82 10.87 -6.73
N LYS A 82 -3.59 10.72 -6.22
CA LYS A 82 -3.16 9.50 -5.48
C LYS A 82 -4.04 9.28 -4.24
N TRP A 83 -4.42 10.36 -3.55
CA TRP A 83 -5.31 10.30 -2.39
C TRP A 83 -6.72 9.83 -2.77
N MET A 84 -7.30 10.40 -3.82
CA MET A 84 -8.60 9.96 -4.33
C MET A 84 -8.59 8.48 -4.72
N GLN A 85 -7.55 8.02 -5.42
CA GLN A 85 -7.39 6.60 -5.75
C GLN A 85 -7.31 5.73 -4.50
N SER A 86 -6.57 6.17 -3.47
CA SER A 86 -6.50 5.46 -2.19
C SER A 86 -7.87 5.39 -1.50
N VAL A 87 -8.65 6.47 -1.49
CA VAL A 87 -10.01 6.48 -0.91
C VAL A 87 -10.94 5.54 -1.67
N GLN A 88 -10.89 5.55 -3.01
CA GLN A 88 -11.68 4.63 -3.83
C GLN A 88 -11.34 3.17 -3.51
N ARG A 89 -10.05 2.84 -3.42
CA ARG A 89 -9.59 1.49 -3.08
C ARG A 89 -10.09 1.04 -1.71
N VAL A 90 -10.08 1.92 -0.71
CA VAL A 90 -10.63 1.62 0.63
C VAL A 90 -12.13 1.33 0.55
N ARG A 91 -12.90 2.14 -0.18
CA ARG A 91 -14.34 1.91 -0.40
C ARG A 91 -14.60 0.58 -1.10
N ASP A 92 -13.85 0.30 -2.16
CA ASP A 92 -13.97 -0.97 -2.90
C ASP A 92 -13.63 -2.16 -1.99
N ASN A 93 -12.59 -2.04 -1.17
CA ASN A 93 -12.20 -3.07 -0.22
C ASN A 93 -13.29 -3.35 0.81
N TYR A 94 -13.88 -2.29 1.39
CA TYR A 94 -14.99 -2.42 2.32
C TYR A 94 -16.22 -3.08 1.66
N ALA A 95 -16.61 -2.62 0.46
CA ALA A 95 -17.76 -3.16 -0.28
C ALA A 95 -17.60 -4.65 -0.65
N ASN A 96 -16.35 -5.12 -0.78
CA ASN A 96 -16.03 -6.50 -1.14
C ASN A 96 -15.49 -7.34 0.02
N ASN A 97 -15.61 -6.87 1.27
CA ASN A 97 -15.10 -7.54 2.47
C ASN A 97 -13.61 -7.94 2.41
N ARG A 98 -12.79 -7.15 1.71
CA ARG A 98 -11.33 -7.35 1.64
C ARG A 98 -10.66 -6.59 2.77
N GLY A 99 -10.47 -7.25 3.91
CA GLY A 99 -9.96 -6.64 5.14
C GLY A 99 -8.49 -6.96 5.46
N SER A 100 -7.87 -7.90 4.74
CA SER A 100 -6.50 -8.34 5.01
C SER A 100 -5.65 -8.41 3.74
N SER A 101 -4.33 -8.33 3.91
CA SER A 101 -3.34 -8.53 2.83
C SER A 101 -3.53 -9.86 2.10
N VAL A 102 -3.97 -10.91 2.80
CA VAL A 102 -4.30 -12.22 2.22
C VAL A 102 -5.55 -12.13 1.34
N ASP A 103 -6.60 -11.40 1.76
CA ASP A 103 -7.79 -11.20 0.93
C ASP A 103 -7.47 -10.38 -0.32
N HIS A 104 -6.58 -9.39 -0.21
CA HIS A 104 -6.08 -8.66 -1.38
C HIS A 104 -5.26 -9.55 -2.30
N TRP A 105 -4.41 -10.41 -1.73
CA TRP A 105 -3.67 -11.39 -2.53
C TRP A 105 -4.60 -12.36 -3.25
N ARG A 106 -5.64 -12.88 -2.61
CA ARG A 106 -6.65 -13.71 -3.29
C ARG A 106 -7.34 -13.00 -4.44
N PHE A 107 -7.50 -11.69 -4.33
CA PHE A 107 -8.14 -10.90 -5.37
C PHE A 107 -7.21 -10.60 -6.55
N TYR A 108 -5.96 -10.23 -6.28
CA TYR A 108 -5.00 -9.80 -7.32
C TYR A 108 -4.11 -10.92 -7.87
N SER A 109 -3.93 -12.01 -7.14
CA SER A 109 -3.09 -13.12 -7.55
C SER A 109 -3.76 -13.93 -8.65
N HIS A 110 -3.03 -14.19 -9.73
CA HIS A 110 -3.45 -15.12 -10.78
C HIS A 110 -2.96 -16.54 -10.48
N CYS A 111 -1.81 -16.67 -9.82
CA CYS A 111 -1.20 -17.96 -9.49
C CYS A 111 -1.78 -18.58 -8.21
N GLN A 112 -2.28 -17.78 -7.27
CA GLN A 112 -2.84 -18.28 -6.00
C GLN A 112 -1.86 -19.27 -5.33
N ASN A 113 -2.35 -20.41 -4.86
CA ASN A 113 -1.55 -21.44 -4.21
C ASN A 113 -0.49 -22.08 -5.11
N THR A 114 -0.50 -21.88 -6.43
CA THR A 114 0.56 -22.38 -7.35
C THR A 114 1.70 -21.37 -7.53
N LEU A 115 1.68 -20.22 -6.86
CA LEU A 115 2.72 -19.19 -6.96
C LEU A 115 4.14 -19.75 -6.74
N ILE A 116 4.31 -20.67 -5.79
CA ILE A 116 5.62 -21.27 -5.44
C ILE A 116 6.21 -22.07 -6.61
N GLU A 117 5.36 -22.71 -7.41
CA GLU A 117 5.78 -23.52 -8.57
C GLU A 117 6.28 -22.64 -9.72
N ARG A 118 5.87 -21.36 -9.73
CA ARG A 118 6.12 -20.41 -10.82
C ARG A 118 7.17 -19.36 -10.51
N LEU A 119 7.88 -19.48 -9.37
CA LEU A 119 8.84 -18.46 -8.92
C LEU A 119 9.90 -18.05 -9.97
N PRO A 120 10.51 -18.98 -10.75
CA PRO A 120 11.47 -18.58 -11.78
C PRO A 120 10.83 -17.74 -12.88
N GLU A 121 9.67 -18.17 -13.39
CA GLU A 121 8.91 -17.49 -14.45
C GLU A 121 8.48 -16.09 -14.00
N LEU A 122 8.01 -15.98 -12.76
CA LEU A 122 7.55 -14.71 -12.17
C LEU A 122 8.69 -13.69 -12.02
N ALA A 123 9.92 -14.15 -11.76
CA ALA A 123 11.08 -13.26 -11.72
C ALA A 123 11.47 -12.75 -13.12
N ASP A 124 11.36 -13.60 -14.14
CA ASP A 124 11.63 -13.22 -15.53
C ASP A 124 10.53 -12.30 -16.08
N GLU A 125 9.28 -12.55 -15.70
CA GLU A 125 8.15 -11.67 -15.99
C GLU A 125 8.35 -10.29 -15.35
N LEU A 126 8.76 -10.24 -14.07
CA LEU A 126 9.05 -8.98 -13.38
C LEU A 126 10.11 -8.16 -14.14
N ALA A 127 11.24 -8.79 -14.49
CA ALA A 127 12.31 -8.16 -15.24
C ALA A 127 11.81 -7.59 -16.58
N ARG A 128 11.07 -8.40 -17.34
CA ARG A 128 10.56 -8.05 -18.66
C ARG A 128 9.58 -6.88 -18.61
N VAL A 129 8.59 -6.92 -17.72
CA VAL A 129 7.54 -5.90 -17.66
C VAL A 129 8.07 -4.58 -17.09
N LEU A 130 8.94 -4.64 -16.07
CA LEU A 130 9.58 -3.46 -15.51
C LEU A 130 10.76 -2.94 -16.36
N GLN A 131 11.12 -3.64 -17.42
CA GLN A 131 12.28 -3.35 -18.28
C GLN A 131 13.59 -3.22 -17.48
N ILE A 132 13.73 -4.06 -16.45
CA ILE A 132 14.96 -4.15 -15.63
C ILE A 132 15.80 -5.28 -16.20
N ASP A 133 17.10 -5.04 -16.40
CA ASP A 133 18.02 -6.10 -16.76
C ASP A 133 17.97 -7.21 -15.70
N ARG A 134 17.71 -8.45 -16.15
CA ARG A 134 17.52 -9.61 -15.30
C ARG A 134 18.69 -9.85 -14.34
N VAL A 135 19.91 -9.46 -14.72
CA VAL A 135 21.11 -9.60 -13.88
C VAL A 135 21.09 -8.68 -12.66
N LEU A 136 20.37 -7.56 -12.73
CA LEU A 136 20.20 -6.62 -11.61
C LEU A 136 19.14 -7.11 -10.61
N LEU A 137 18.32 -8.07 -11.01
CA LEU A 137 17.38 -8.77 -10.12
C LEU A 137 18.06 -9.95 -9.40
N ASP A 138 19.05 -9.61 -8.59
CA ASP A 138 19.96 -10.53 -7.88
C ASP A 138 19.42 -11.04 -6.52
N LYS A 139 18.16 -10.72 -6.20
CA LYS A 139 17.48 -11.06 -4.93
C LYS A 139 18.11 -10.42 -3.69
N SER A 140 18.89 -9.34 -3.86
CA SER A 140 19.36 -8.51 -2.75
C SER A 140 18.32 -7.47 -2.34
N TYR A 141 18.48 -6.89 -1.13
CA TYR A 141 17.77 -5.65 -0.79
C TYR A 141 18.10 -4.50 -1.74
N ALA A 142 19.29 -4.51 -2.37
CA ALA A 142 19.69 -3.51 -3.35
C ALA A 142 18.70 -3.47 -4.52
N SER A 143 18.44 -4.65 -5.09
CA SER A 143 17.52 -4.83 -6.22
C SER A 143 16.07 -4.42 -5.93
N LEU A 144 15.62 -4.43 -4.67
CA LEU A 144 14.27 -3.99 -4.32
C LEU A 144 14.05 -2.49 -4.53
N ASP A 145 15.10 -1.66 -4.49
CA ASP A 145 14.96 -0.23 -4.83
C ASP A 145 14.66 -0.04 -6.33
N LEU A 146 15.29 -0.86 -7.18
CA LEU A 146 15.05 -0.85 -8.62
C LEU A 146 13.61 -1.24 -8.93
N VAL A 147 13.13 -2.32 -8.29
CA VAL A 147 11.73 -2.77 -8.42
C VAL A 147 10.78 -1.70 -7.90
N SER A 148 11.07 -1.08 -6.76
CA SER A 148 10.23 -0.02 -6.18
C SER A 148 10.09 1.18 -7.12
N THR A 149 11.22 1.66 -7.66
CA THR A 149 11.26 2.79 -8.59
C THR A 149 10.51 2.49 -9.88
N ALA A 150 10.73 1.30 -10.45
CA ALA A 150 10.06 0.91 -11.69
C ALA A 150 8.56 0.68 -11.50
N CYS A 151 8.13 0.11 -10.37
CA CYS A 151 6.72 -0.03 -10.03
C CYS A 151 6.03 1.34 -9.85
N GLU A 152 6.67 2.31 -9.20
CA GLU A 152 6.10 3.66 -9.06
C GLU A 152 5.93 4.32 -10.43
N ALA A 153 6.93 4.19 -11.31
CA ALA A 153 6.89 4.73 -12.67
C ALA A 153 5.79 4.08 -13.54
N LEU A 154 5.52 2.78 -13.34
CA LEU A 154 4.47 2.05 -14.05
C LEU A 154 3.05 2.40 -13.57
N GLY A 155 2.93 2.88 -12.34
CA GLY A 155 1.66 3.22 -11.70
C GLY A 155 1.01 2.04 -10.97
N LEU A 156 0.50 2.33 -9.76
CA LEU A 156 -0.01 1.31 -8.83
C LEU A 156 -1.08 0.40 -9.41
N ASP A 157 -2.04 0.94 -10.15
CA ASP A 157 -3.14 0.13 -10.70
C ASP A 157 -2.66 -0.91 -11.70
N THR A 158 -1.64 -0.57 -12.51
CA THR A 158 -0.99 -1.52 -13.42
C THR A 158 -0.23 -2.57 -12.63
N VAL A 159 0.52 -2.16 -11.60
CA VAL A 159 1.28 -3.08 -10.75
C VAL A 159 0.36 -4.08 -10.06
N PHE A 160 -0.77 -3.64 -9.48
CA PHE A 160 -1.75 -4.53 -8.87
C PHE A 160 -2.36 -5.53 -9.86
N LYS A 161 -2.66 -5.11 -11.10
CA LYS A 161 -3.33 -5.97 -12.09
C LYS A 161 -2.39 -6.96 -12.77
N GLN A 162 -1.14 -6.54 -13.02
CA GLN A 162 -0.21 -7.28 -13.88
C GLN A 162 0.97 -7.87 -13.12
N LEU A 163 1.39 -7.24 -12.02
CA LEU A 163 2.66 -7.55 -11.35
C LEU A 163 2.52 -7.99 -9.90
N TYR A 164 1.30 -8.20 -9.40
CA TYR A 164 1.12 -8.57 -8.00
C TYR A 164 1.86 -9.87 -7.65
N ASP A 165 1.68 -10.94 -8.45
CA ASP A 165 2.38 -12.20 -8.26
C ASP A 165 3.90 -12.08 -8.46
N PRO A 166 4.40 -11.47 -9.57
CA PRO A 166 5.83 -11.19 -9.75
C PRO A 166 6.48 -10.46 -8.56
N VAL A 167 5.82 -9.43 -8.03
CA VAL A 167 6.31 -8.65 -6.89
C VAL A 167 6.32 -9.50 -5.62
N VAL A 168 5.23 -10.21 -5.31
CA VAL A 168 5.16 -11.09 -4.13
C VAL A 168 6.23 -12.18 -4.18
N ALA A 169 6.43 -12.81 -5.34
CA ALA A 169 7.45 -13.83 -5.56
C ALA A 169 8.85 -13.26 -5.36
N TYR A 170 9.17 -12.13 -5.98
CA TYR A 170 10.51 -11.56 -5.92
C TYR A 170 10.87 -11.04 -4.53
N VAL A 171 9.95 -10.34 -3.87
CA VAL A 171 10.10 -9.93 -2.46
C VAL A 171 10.30 -11.16 -1.57
N GLY A 172 9.55 -12.23 -1.80
CA GLY A 172 9.71 -13.46 -1.05
C GLY A 172 11.05 -14.13 -1.27
N GLU A 173 11.61 -14.11 -2.49
CA GLU A 173 12.96 -14.61 -2.75
C GLU A 173 14.04 -13.81 -2.00
N VAL A 174 13.91 -12.49 -1.90
CA VAL A 174 14.83 -11.64 -1.12
C VAL A 174 14.75 -12.01 0.38
N ILE A 175 13.54 -12.15 0.91
CA ILE A 175 13.33 -12.54 2.32
C ILE A 175 13.89 -13.95 2.56
N ARG A 176 13.59 -14.90 1.68
CA ARG A 176 14.04 -16.31 1.74
C ARG A 176 15.55 -16.40 1.87
N GLN A 177 16.28 -15.70 1.00
CA GLN A 177 17.74 -15.64 1.08
C GLN A 177 18.21 -15.01 2.39
N ARG A 178 17.59 -13.89 2.80
CA ARG A 178 18.01 -13.15 4.00
C ARG A 178 17.90 -13.97 5.29
N VAL A 179 16.85 -14.78 5.41
CA VAL A 179 16.56 -15.56 6.62
C VAL A 179 17.00 -17.02 6.52
N ASN A 180 17.59 -17.41 5.40
CA ASN A 180 17.93 -18.81 5.06
C ASN A 180 16.72 -19.75 5.22
N GLY A 181 15.59 -19.33 4.65
CA GLY A 181 14.32 -20.05 4.72
C GLY A 181 13.97 -20.79 3.43
N TRP A 182 12.75 -21.30 3.37
CA TRP A 182 12.15 -21.91 2.18
C TRP A 182 10.68 -21.52 2.06
N TRP A 183 10.13 -21.67 0.85
CA TRP A 183 8.71 -21.41 0.62
C TRP A 183 7.85 -22.56 1.15
N GLU A 184 6.74 -22.21 1.79
CA GLU A 184 5.69 -23.15 2.19
C GLU A 184 4.30 -22.56 1.89
N LEU A 185 3.31 -23.44 1.80
CA LEU A 185 1.90 -23.05 1.78
C LEU A 185 1.31 -23.22 3.18
N ASN A 186 0.68 -22.16 3.67
CA ASN A 186 -0.02 -22.24 4.95
C ASN A 186 -1.32 -23.04 4.78
N ALA A 187 -1.31 -24.31 5.18
CA ALA A 187 -2.51 -25.16 5.18
C ALA A 187 -3.30 -25.12 6.50
N THR A 188 -2.73 -24.56 7.58
CA THR A 188 -3.22 -24.81 8.96
C THR A 188 -3.61 -23.56 9.75
N HIS A 189 -3.05 -22.39 9.43
CA HIS A 189 -3.37 -21.14 10.13
C HIS A 189 -4.53 -20.37 9.49
N TYR A 190 -5.12 -19.45 10.26
CA TYR A 190 -6.26 -18.63 9.85
C TYR A 190 -6.04 -17.98 8.48
N GLY A 191 -7.07 -18.07 7.64
CA GLY A 191 -7.06 -17.55 6.29
C GLY A 191 -6.21 -18.36 5.31
N GLY A 192 -5.95 -19.65 5.54
CA GLY A 192 -5.02 -20.52 4.80
C GLY A 192 -5.06 -20.54 3.25
N ASN A 193 -4.22 -21.41 2.69
CA ASN A 193 -3.85 -21.51 1.28
C ASN A 193 -3.11 -20.28 0.73
N TYR A 194 -2.21 -19.70 1.51
CA TYR A 194 -1.31 -18.63 1.04
C TYR A 194 0.17 -19.02 1.16
N PRO A 195 1.04 -18.52 0.26
CA PRO A 195 2.47 -18.73 0.33
C PRO A 195 3.14 -17.88 1.40
N PHE A 196 4.11 -18.46 2.10
CA PHE A 196 4.94 -17.77 3.09
C PHE A 196 6.37 -18.32 3.08
N ILE A 197 7.30 -17.62 3.73
CA ILE A 197 8.65 -18.11 3.96
C ILE A 197 8.75 -18.71 5.37
N SER A 198 9.09 -19.99 5.42
CA SER A 198 9.34 -20.76 6.64
C SER A 198 10.81 -20.73 7.02
N VAL A 199 11.07 -20.86 8.32
CA VAL A 199 12.40 -21.09 8.90
C VAL A 199 12.40 -22.32 9.83
N GLY A 200 11.43 -23.22 9.66
CA GLY A 200 11.26 -24.42 10.48
C GLY A 200 10.79 -24.16 11.90
N LEU A 201 10.09 -23.04 12.12
CA LEU A 201 9.51 -22.67 13.41
C LEU A 201 8.01 -22.45 13.21
N ASP A 202 7.16 -23.32 13.75
CA ASP A 202 5.71 -23.36 13.48
C ASP A 202 4.98 -22.04 13.69
N ARG A 203 5.49 -21.19 14.60
CA ARG A 203 4.87 -19.90 14.95
C ARG A 203 5.50 -18.70 14.25
N VAL A 204 6.44 -18.93 13.33
CA VAL A 204 7.14 -17.87 12.62
C VAL A 204 6.92 -18.05 11.12
N GLN A 205 6.13 -17.13 10.57
CA GLN A 205 5.93 -17.01 9.13
C GLN A 205 6.37 -15.62 8.72
N TYR A 206 7.22 -15.54 7.70
CA TYR A 206 7.48 -14.28 7.01
C TYR A 206 6.56 -14.19 5.82
N MET A 207 5.89 -13.05 5.66
CA MET A 207 4.78 -12.89 4.73
C MET A 207 5.12 -11.91 3.61
N PRO A 208 5.61 -12.38 2.44
CA PRO A 208 5.87 -11.51 1.29
C PRO A 208 4.61 -10.76 0.81
N ILE A 209 3.44 -11.38 0.99
CA ILE A 209 2.13 -10.77 0.74
C ILE A 209 1.93 -9.49 1.56
N ASN A 210 2.31 -9.49 2.85
CA ASN A 210 2.21 -8.29 3.70
C ASN A 210 3.12 -7.18 3.20
N VAL A 211 4.33 -7.54 2.77
CA VAL A 211 5.32 -6.59 2.28
C VAL A 211 4.84 -5.94 0.99
N ALA A 212 4.42 -6.73 0.01
CA ALA A 212 3.90 -6.25 -1.26
C ALA A 212 2.67 -5.34 -1.04
N TRP A 213 1.70 -5.82 -0.25
CA TRP A 213 0.49 -5.05 0.06
C TRP A 213 0.80 -3.73 0.76
N THR A 214 1.63 -3.76 1.82
CA THR A 214 1.95 -2.56 2.62
C THR A 214 2.68 -1.50 1.80
N ALA A 215 3.63 -1.92 0.96
CA ALA A 215 4.38 -1.00 0.11
C ALA A 215 3.51 -0.32 -0.96
N MET A 216 2.48 -1.01 -1.48
CA MET A 216 1.66 -0.52 -2.59
C MET A 216 0.32 0.13 -2.17
N GLN A 217 -0.20 -0.16 -0.98
CA GLN A 217 -1.47 0.40 -0.53
C GLN A 217 -1.36 1.86 -0.05
N GLY A 218 -0.16 2.33 0.27
CA GLY A 218 0.09 3.60 0.93
C GLY A 218 0.08 4.83 0.01
N MET A 219 0.09 6.00 0.66
CA MET A 219 0.23 7.31 0.03
C MET A 219 1.69 7.70 -0.23
N ASP A 220 2.62 7.09 0.49
CA ASP A 220 4.04 7.32 0.30
C ASP A 220 4.54 6.61 -0.98
N PRO A 221 5.75 6.95 -1.47
CA PRO A 221 6.38 6.20 -2.55
C PRO A 221 6.51 4.72 -2.20
N ILE A 222 6.38 3.84 -3.21
CA ILE A 222 6.61 2.41 -3.04
C ILE A 222 8.04 2.20 -2.51
N ASP A 223 8.19 1.39 -1.47
CA ASP A 223 9.48 1.02 -0.88
C ASP A 223 9.47 -0.44 -0.39
N PHE A 224 9.71 -1.36 -1.32
CA PHE A 224 9.77 -2.79 -1.01
C PHE A 224 10.96 -3.14 -0.12
N ARG A 225 12.09 -2.41 -0.20
CA ARG A 225 13.26 -2.68 0.65
C ARG A 225 12.90 -2.45 2.12
N LYS A 226 12.33 -1.28 2.43
CA LYS A 226 11.94 -0.92 3.79
C LYS A 226 10.93 -1.92 4.33
N GLU A 227 9.89 -2.24 3.56
CA GLU A 227 8.84 -3.13 4.06
C GLU A 227 9.33 -4.59 4.20
N ALA A 228 10.21 -5.07 3.31
CA ALA A 228 10.87 -6.37 3.48
C ALA A 228 11.78 -6.40 4.71
N ALA A 229 12.53 -5.33 4.97
CA ALA A 229 13.35 -5.21 6.17
C ALA A 229 12.50 -5.13 7.46
N ASN A 230 11.34 -4.46 7.39
CA ASN A 230 10.38 -4.40 8.49
C ASN A 230 9.81 -5.78 8.81
N GLU A 231 9.35 -6.54 7.81
CA GLU A 231 8.85 -7.91 8.01
C GLU A 231 9.92 -8.79 8.68
N VAL A 232 11.17 -8.74 8.20
CA VAL A 232 12.27 -9.50 8.82
C VAL A 232 12.50 -9.08 10.28
N ARG A 233 12.49 -7.77 10.56
CA ARG A 233 12.71 -7.24 11.91
C ARG A 233 11.58 -7.61 12.87
N LEU A 234 10.33 -7.54 12.42
CA LEU A 234 9.14 -7.84 13.20
C LEU A 234 9.14 -9.29 13.71
N ARG A 235 9.66 -10.23 12.90
CA ARG A 235 9.74 -11.65 13.29
C ARG A 235 10.98 -12.02 14.10
N ALA A 236 11.99 -11.15 14.17
CA ALA A 236 13.28 -11.47 14.78
C ALA A 236 13.16 -11.84 16.27
N SER A 237 12.29 -11.15 17.02
CA SER A 237 12.01 -11.45 18.43
C SER A 237 11.34 -12.82 18.60
N SER A 238 10.33 -13.13 17.75
CA SER A 238 9.64 -14.41 17.75
C SER A 238 10.59 -15.57 17.41
N VAL A 239 11.47 -15.41 16.43
CA VAL A 239 12.51 -16.41 16.12
C VAL A 239 13.40 -16.68 17.32
N LYS A 240 13.89 -15.62 17.98
CA LYS A 240 14.75 -15.75 19.17
C LYS A 240 14.02 -16.45 20.31
N PHE A 241 12.74 -16.15 20.50
CA PHE A 241 11.91 -16.79 21.52
C PHE A 241 11.69 -18.28 21.22
N GLU A 242 11.23 -18.62 20.02
CA GLU A 242 10.94 -20.00 19.63
C GLU A 242 12.18 -20.90 19.67
N ARG A 243 13.33 -20.41 19.21
CA ARG A 243 14.60 -21.14 19.34
C ARG A 243 14.96 -21.45 20.79
N LYS A 244 14.73 -20.50 21.70
CA LYS A 244 14.94 -20.72 23.14
C LYS A 244 13.93 -21.71 23.73
N ARG A 245 12.67 -21.64 23.29
CA ARG A 245 11.60 -22.56 23.72
C ARG A 245 11.94 -24.01 23.35
N ILE A 246 12.33 -24.24 22.10
CA ILE A 246 12.76 -25.54 21.58
C ILE A 246 14.00 -26.05 22.32
N ALA A 247 15.02 -25.20 22.51
CA ALA A 247 16.24 -25.58 23.24
C ALA A 247 15.98 -25.96 24.71
N ARG A 248 14.85 -25.54 25.29
CA ARG A 248 14.42 -25.88 26.64
C ARG A 248 13.50 -27.10 26.70
N GLY A 249 13.20 -27.75 25.56
CA GLY A 249 12.31 -28.91 25.49
C GLY A 249 10.84 -28.58 25.79
N ILE A 250 10.43 -27.31 25.68
CA ILE A 250 9.06 -26.90 25.94
C ILE A 250 8.28 -27.04 24.63
N GLY A 251 7.58 -28.17 24.45
CA GLY A 251 6.70 -28.46 23.32
C GLY A 251 5.44 -27.61 23.31
#